data_AF-A0A9E3LER4-F1
#
_entry.id   AF-A0A9E3LER4-F1
#
_cell.length_a   1.000
_cell.length_b   1.000
_cell.length_c   1.000
_cell.angle_alpha   90.00
_cell.angle_beta   90.00
_cell.angle_gamma   90.00
#
_symmetry.space_group_name_H-M   'P 1'
#
loop_
_entity.id
_entity.type
_entity.pdbx_description
1 polymer ?
#
loop_
_entity_poly.entity_id
_entity_poly.type
_entity_poly.pdbx_seq_one_letter_code
_entity_poly.pdbx_strand_id
1 'polypeptide(L)'
;MCEFIDPPNSRNLVTHAGLDRKRVQMYALASTGLVVSAIGHLYIVLVAFPTAIYWLSYNVANYHFGFVRRGLGGELIRIFPEKYYFIVSYALMWAPAIVWLVALAVWMWIIVSRGARTERRIMLALLVPVLPFSISYALYSPHPEHAGMAAVLAFSIALTRVRSTRSRLIVSAVYGIGMAAMALAHEAIPLQLALGAVLAIVVLSRDATPVAQQACSVLAVGPGIVSALLVGGLGHRNLGSQLCTQVPHRMLENPYPVTATPRGAVSYLLGHIDSRSDYHDWMCRYATPLLDNSFADGVRFVTHFGFVPLLGSFVLGLLFFVGSTWMIRNYSGVPFGAFLREIRGKLVSPVLALALMVPVFMTGVDWTRWWVLITFDVSMVYILFAMDRKELEEAPSRRNVLVFVCIVIALAVIPTGAALHVGGSNFSQL
;
A
#
# COMPACT_ATOMS: atom_id res chain seq x y z
N MET A 1 -13.57 51.44 -40.00
CA MET A 1 -13.37 50.02 -39.69
C MET A 1 -12.31 49.92 -38.61
N CYS A 2 -12.73 49.99 -37.35
CA CYS A 2 -11.89 49.71 -36.18
C CYS A 2 -12.68 48.68 -35.37
N GLU A 3 -12.27 47.42 -35.46
CA GLU A 3 -12.89 46.32 -34.73
C GLU A 3 -12.15 46.17 -33.40
N PHE A 4 -12.87 46.41 -32.31
CA PHE A 4 -12.37 46.32 -30.95
C PHE A 4 -12.13 44.84 -30.61
N ILE A 5 -10.90 44.52 -30.23
CA ILE A 5 -10.50 43.23 -29.68
C ILE A 5 -11.00 43.17 -28.24
N ASP A 6 -11.94 42.27 -27.94
CA ASP A 6 -12.30 41.92 -26.58
C ASP A 6 -11.16 41.10 -25.92
N PRO A 7 -10.80 41.37 -24.65
CA PRO A 7 -9.78 40.62 -23.94
C PRO A 7 -10.33 39.26 -23.45
N PRO A 8 -9.50 38.20 -23.38
CA PRO A 8 -9.91 36.94 -22.80
C PRO A 8 -10.02 37.09 -21.29
N ASN A 9 -11.25 37.20 -20.79
CA ASN A 9 -11.56 37.15 -19.36
C ASN A 9 -11.43 35.69 -18.88
N SER A 10 -10.21 35.27 -18.58
CA SER A 10 -9.83 33.95 -18.08
C SER A 10 -10.17 33.82 -16.58
N ARG A 11 -11.46 33.70 -16.28
CA ARG A 11 -11.92 33.04 -15.06
C ARG A 11 -12.41 31.65 -15.43
N ASN A 12 -11.80 30.65 -14.79
CA ASN A 12 -12.08 29.22 -14.81
C ASN A 12 -13.57 28.88 -14.60
N LEU A 13 -14.41 29.14 -15.61
CA LEU A 13 -15.76 28.62 -15.71
C LEU A 13 -15.64 27.20 -16.25
N VAL A 14 -15.62 26.28 -15.29
CA VAL A 14 -15.93 24.87 -15.48
C VAL A 14 -17.10 24.77 -16.45
N THR A 15 -16.87 24.23 -17.64
CA THR A 15 -17.95 23.72 -18.49
C THR A 15 -18.57 22.53 -17.78
N HIS A 16 -19.49 22.82 -16.85
CA HIS A 16 -20.50 21.91 -16.31
C HIS A 16 -21.51 21.46 -17.38
N ALA A 17 -21.13 21.46 -18.66
CA ALA A 17 -22.03 21.46 -19.82
C ALA A 17 -22.77 20.13 -20.06
N GLY A 18 -22.80 19.19 -19.10
CA GLY A 18 -23.56 17.95 -19.23
C GLY A 18 -23.83 17.16 -17.95
N LEU A 19 -23.50 17.71 -16.78
CA LEU A 19 -23.71 17.04 -15.49
C LEU A 19 -24.99 17.57 -14.83
N ASP A 20 -25.99 16.70 -14.68
CA ASP A 20 -27.17 16.99 -13.86
C ASP A 20 -26.72 17.43 -12.46
N ARG A 21 -27.26 18.56 -11.96
CA ARG A 21 -27.00 19.12 -10.63
C ARG A 21 -27.12 18.06 -9.53
N LYS A 22 -28.06 17.11 -9.68
CA LYS A 22 -28.24 15.99 -8.75
C LYS A 22 -27.01 15.08 -8.68
N ARG A 23 -26.35 14.82 -9.81
CA ARG A 23 -25.14 13.97 -9.86
C ARG A 23 -23.94 14.65 -9.23
N VAL A 24 -23.77 15.96 -9.46
CA VAL A 24 -22.72 16.75 -8.82
C VAL A 24 -22.88 16.71 -7.29
N GLN A 25 -24.09 16.94 -6.79
CA GLN A 25 -24.39 16.85 -5.36
C GLN A 25 -24.08 15.46 -4.80
N MET A 26 -24.45 14.40 -5.51
CA MET A 26 -24.19 13.03 -5.09
C MET A 26 -22.69 12.70 -5.02
N TYR A 27 -21.87 13.14 -5.98
CA TYR A 27 -20.41 12.95 -5.91
C TYR A 27 -19.77 13.78 -4.78
N ALA A 28 -20.27 14.99 -4.53
CA ALA A 28 -19.82 15.81 -3.41
C ALA A 28 -20.17 15.16 -2.06
N LEU A 29 -21.37 14.59 -1.92
CA LEU A 29 -21.80 13.83 -0.75
C LEU A 29 -20.95 12.57 -0.56
N ALA A 30 -20.67 11.82 -1.64
CA ALA A 30 -19.79 10.66 -1.58
C ALA A 30 -18.38 11.06 -1.12
N SER A 31 -17.80 12.12 -1.69
CA SER A 31 -16.50 12.66 -1.27
C SER A 31 -16.50 13.09 0.20
N THR A 32 -17.56 13.73 0.67
CA THR A 32 -17.69 14.14 2.07
C THR A 32 -17.78 12.91 2.99
N GLY A 33 -18.59 11.92 2.61
CA GLY A 33 -18.70 10.65 3.33
C GLY A 33 -17.38 9.91 3.43
N LEU A 34 -16.53 9.96 2.40
CA LEU A 34 -15.18 9.39 2.44
C LEU A 34 -14.28 10.07 3.47
N VAL A 35 -14.32 11.41 3.56
CA VAL A 35 -13.56 12.14 4.59
C VAL A 35 -14.06 11.79 5.98
N VAL A 36 -15.38 11.78 6.19
CA VAL A 36 -15.98 11.39 7.47
C VAL A 36 -15.59 9.96 7.85
N SER A 37 -15.60 9.03 6.89
CA SER A 37 -15.19 7.64 7.16
C SER A 37 -13.71 7.52 7.47
N ALA A 38 -12.84 8.25 6.77
CA ALA A 38 -11.41 8.30 7.06
C ALA A 38 -11.14 8.82 8.49
N ILE A 39 -11.88 9.84 8.94
CA ILE A 39 -11.81 10.33 10.33
C ILE A 39 -12.30 9.25 11.31
N GLY A 40 -13.38 8.55 11.00
CA GLY A 40 -13.88 7.43 11.81
C GLY A 40 -12.86 6.30 11.94
N HIS A 41 -12.23 5.88 10.84
CA HIS A 41 -11.15 4.90 10.85
C HIS A 41 -9.94 5.39 11.66
N LEU A 42 -9.55 6.66 11.52
CA LEU A 42 -8.46 7.25 12.29
C LEU A 42 -8.76 7.23 13.80
N TYR A 43 -9.99 7.58 14.20
CA TYR A 43 -10.44 7.48 15.59
C TYR A 43 -10.36 6.03 16.08
N ILE A 44 -10.78 5.06 15.27
CA ILE A 44 -10.70 3.65 15.64
C ILE A 44 -9.25 3.25 15.92
N VAL A 45 -8.30 3.57 15.04
CA VAL A 45 -6.90 3.09 15.18
C VAL A 45 -6.06 3.89 16.18
N LEU A 46 -6.47 5.12 16.52
CA LEU A 46 -5.75 5.95 17.49
C LEU A 46 -6.32 5.87 18.91
N VAL A 47 -7.64 5.67 19.04
CA VAL A 47 -8.35 5.77 20.32
C VAL A 47 -9.06 4.48 20.66
N ALA A 48 -9.84 3.90 19.75
CA ALA A 48 -10.71 2.77 20.10
C ALA A 48 -9.97 1.42 20.15
N PHE A 49 -8.99 1.22 19.28
CA PHE A 49 -8.17 0.01 19.14
C PHE A 49 -6.75 0.40 18.71
N PRO A 50 -5.96 1.00 19.61
CA PRO A 50 -4.58 1.38 19.30
C PRO A 50 -3.73 0.14 19.02
N THR A 51 -3.12 0.12 17.83
CA THR A 51 -2.26 -0.98 17.36
C THR A 51 -0.76 -0.63 17.43
N ALA A 52 -0.43 0.51 18.01
CA ALA A 52 0.93 1.05 18.03
C ALA A 52 1.95 0.10 18.67
N ILE A 53 1.57 -0.63 19.73
CA ILE A 53 2.46 -1.60 20.37
C ILE A 53 3.01 -2.61 19.36
N TYR A 54 2.20 -3.05 18.39
CA TYR A 54 2.65 -3.95 17.33
C TYR A 54 3.50 -3.23 16.28
N TRP A 55 3.02 -2.09 15.75
CA TRP A 55 3.66 -1.41 14.62
C TRP A 55 5.02 -0.79 14.94
N LEU A 56 5.25 -0.39 16.20
CA LEU A 56 6.53 0.12 16.64
C LEU A 56 7.66 -0.94 16.57
N SER A 57 7.31 -2.25 16.52
CA SER A 57 8.28 -3.35 16.38
C SER A 57 9.16 -3.23 15.13
N TYR A 58 8.67 -2.59 14.06
CA TYR A 58 9.40 -2.38 12.81
C TYR A 58 10.62 -1.48 12.97
N ASN A 59 10.70 -0.69 14.05
CA ASN A 59 11.78 0.25 14.31
C ASN A 59 12.69 -0.17 15.49
N VAL A 60 12.53 -1.40 16.01
CA VAL A 60 13.32 -1.87 17.16
C VAL A 60 14.75 -2.21 16.77
N ALA A 61 14.96 -2.85 15.62
CA ALA A 61 16.28 -3.24 15.16
C ALA A 61 17.10 -2.01 14.72
N ASN A 62 18.39 -2.00 15.05
CA ASN A 62 19.36 -0.99 14.62
C ASN A 62 20.73 -1.61 14.35
N TYR A 63 21.69 -0.83 13.85
CA TYR A 63 23.00 -1.36 13.43
C TYR A 63 24.09 -1.33 14.51
N HIS A 64 23.75 -1.03 15.77
CA HIS A 64 24.72 -0.95 16.87
C HIS A 64 25.51 -2.25 17.06
N PHE A 65 24.83 -3.39 16.96
CA PHE A 65 25.41 -4.72 17.15
C PHE A 65 25.78 -5.41 15.83
N GLY A 66 25.88 -4.64 14.74
CA GLY A 66 26.19 -5.13 13.41
C GLY A 66 25.04 -5.00 12.42
N PHE A 67 25.29 -5.41 11.17
CA PHE A 67 24.29 -5.33 10.11
C PHE A 67 23.17 -6.35 10.34
N VAL A 68 21.92 -5.88 10.48
CA VAL A 68 20.75 -6.70 10.83
C VAL A 68 19.53 -6.35 9.98
N ARG A 69 18.59 -7.30 9.85
CA ARG A 69 17.29 -7.12 9.21
C ARG A 69 16.50 -5.97 9.87
N ARG A 70 15.83 -5.13 9.05
CA ARG A 70 15.03 -3.96 9.50
C ARG A 70 15.81 -2.91 10.31
N GLY A 71 17.15 -2.90 10.21
CA GLY A 71 17.99 -2.04 11.04
C GLY A 71 17.90 -0.53 10.75
N LEU A 72 17.45 -0.12 9.56
CA LEU A 72 17.43 1.31 9.20
C LEU A 72 16.47 2.13 10.09
N GLY A 73 15.32 1.56 10.45
CA GLY A 73 14.32 2.25 11.27
C GLY A 73 14.86 2.61 12.66
N GLY A 74 15.47 1.65 13.35
CA GLY A 74 16.09 1.91 14.64
C GLY A 74 17.35 2.77 14.55
N GLU A 75 18.11 2.67 13.46
CA GLU A 75 19.28 3.55 13.25
C GLU A 75 18.86 5.01 13.13
N LEU A 76 17.74 5.31 12.45
CA LEU A 76 17.19 6.67 12.39
C LEU A 76 16.75 7.19 13.76
N ILE A 77 16.22 6.33 14.63
CA ILE A 77 15.85 6.71 16.00
C ILE A 77 17.09 7.09 16.80
N ARG A 78 18.20 6.36 16.65
CA ARG A 78 19.45 6.56 17.40
C ARG A 78 20.15 7.89 17.12
N ILE A 79 19.80 8.58 16.03
CA ILE A 79 20.30 9.93 15.74
C ILE A 79 19.78 10.94 16.79
N PHE A 80 18.65 10.64 17.43
CA PHE A 80 18.03 11.50 18.43
C PHE A 80 18.36 11.04 19.86
N PRO A 81 18.39 11.95 20.84
CA PRO A 81 18.50 11.58 22.26
C PRO A 81 17.42 10.58 22.70
N GLU A 82 17.77 9.63 23.56
CA GLU A 82 16.91 8.51 23.98
C GLU A 82 15.53 8.94 24.51
N LYS A 83 15.43 10.10 25.17
CA LYS A 83 14.15 10.66 25.65
C LYS A 83 13.13 10.89 24.54
N TYR A 84 13.56 10.97 23.28
CA TYR A 84 12.70 11.13 22.12
C TYR A 84 12.37 9.82 21.41
N TYR A 85 12.84 8.66 21.91
CA TYR A 85 12.65 7.35 21.27
C TYR A 85 11.23 7.16 20.75
N PHE A 86 10.23 7.24 21.64
CA PHE A 86 8.85 7.01 21.24
C PHE A 86 8.34 8.06 20.25
N ILE A 87 8.67 9.34 20.44
CA ILE A 87 8.22 10.41 19.53
C ILE A 87 8.72 10.13 18.11
N VAL A 88 10.01 9.79 17.98
CA VAL A 88 10.63 9.47 16.69
C VAL A 88 10.07 8.16 16.13
N SER A 89 9.91 7.12 16.96
CA SER A 89 9.32 5.84 16.52
C SER A 89 7.89 5.98 16.01
N TYR A 90 7.05 6.79 16.67
CA TYR A 90 5.70 7.10 16.21
C TYR A 90 5.73 7.91 14.90
N ALA A 91 6.65 8.87 14.78
CA ALA A 91 6.82 9.63 13.54
C ALA A 91 7.24 8.72 12.38
N LEU A 92 8.20 7.82 12.59
CA LEU A 92 8.64 6.84 11.59
C LEU A 92 7.56 5.82 11.24
N MET A 93 6.72 5.43 12.19
CA MET A 93 5.56 4.57 11.95
C MET A 93 4.53 5.25 11.04
N TRP A 94 4.15 6.50 11.33
CA TRP A 94 3.12 7.21 10.57
C TRP A 94 3.61 7.86 9.27
N ALA A 95 4.90 8.17 9.15
CA ALA A 95 5.45 8.86 7.97
C ALA A 95 5.17 8.11 6.65
N PRO A 96 5.40 6.79 6.51
CA PRO A 96 5.03 6.05 5.31
C PRO A 96 3.54 6.15 4.97
N ALA A 97 2.65 6.03 5.96
CA ALA A 97 1.21 6.15 5.77
C ALA A 97 0.81 7.54 5.27
N ILE A 98 1.38 8.62 5.84
CA ILE A 98 1.16 10.00 5.38
C ILE A 98 1.64 10.18 3.94
N VAL A 99 2.86 9.70 3.62
CA VAL A 99 3.41 9.75 2.26
C VAL A 99 2.47 9.06 1.27
N TRP A 100 1.92 7.91 1.65
CA TRP A 100 0.95 7.19 0.83
C TRP A 100 -0.38 7.95 0.66
N LEU A 101 -0.94 8.52 1.73
CA LEU A 101 -2.16 9.35 1.65
C LEU A 101 -1.97 10.56 0.72
N VAL A 102 -0.80 11.20 0.76
CA VAL A 102 -0.44 12.27 -0.19
C VAL A 102 -0.36 11.73 -1.61
N ALA A 103 0.28 10.57 -1.82
CA ALA A 103 0.37 9.93 -3.14
C ALA A 103 -1.02 9.57 -3.70
N LEU A 104 -1.94 9.07 -2.86
CA LEU A 104 -3.33 8.82 -3.23
C LEU A 104 -4.04 10.11 -3.67
N ALA A 105 -3.89 11.20 -2.91
CA ALA A 105 -4.48 12.50 -3.27
C ALA A 105 -3.95 13.02 -4.62
N VAL A 106 -2.63 12.90 -4.85
CA VAL A 106 -2.00 13.24 -6.14
C VAL A 106 -2.52 12.35 -7.26
N TRP A 107 -2.70 11.05 -7.01
CA TRP A 107 -3.22 10.11 -8.00
C TRP A 107 -4.67 10.42 -8.38
N MET A 108 -5.54 10.67 -7.40
CA MET A 108 -6.91 11.13 -7.61
C MET A 108 -6.95 12.42 -8.43
N TRP A 109 -6.10 13.39 -8.10
CA TRP A 109 -5.97 14.64 -8.85
C TRP A 109 -5.55 14.39 -10.30
N ILE A 110 -4.57 13.52 -10.54
CA ILE A 110 -4.13 13.15 -11.89
C ILE A 110 -5.28 12.52 -12.69
N ILE A 111 -6.06 11.61 -12.09
CA ILE A 111 -7.21 10.95 -12.76
C ILE A 111 -8.22 11.97 -13.27
N VAL A 112 -8.57 12.97 -12.45
CA VAL A 112 -9.58 13.99 -12.79
C VAL A 112 -9.05 15.14 -13.64
N SER A 113 -7.73 15.41 -13.61
CA SER A 113 -7.12 16.54 -14.31
C SER A 113 -6.63 16.20 -15.72
N ARG A 114 -6.38 14.93 -16.02
CA ARG A 114 -5.89 14.52 -17.35
C ARG A 114 -7.05 14.49 -18.35
N GLY A 115 -7.00 15.34 -19.37
CA GLY A 115 -8.02 15.39 -20.42
C GLY A 115 -9.34 16.03 -19.98
N ALA A 116 -10.44 15.72 -20.68
CA ALA A 116 -11.75 16.24 -20.35
C ALA A 116 -12.27 15.66 -19.02
N ARG A 117 -12.86 16.50 -18.16
CA ARG A 117 -13.51 16.06 -16.92
C ARG A 117 -14.79 15.29 -17.25
N THR A 118 -14.77 13.97 -17.06
CA THR A 118 -15.91 13.08 -17.31
C THR A 118 -16.40 12.45 -16.01
N GLU A 119 -17.66 11.98 -15.99
CA GLU A 119 -18.19 11.27 -14.82
C GLU A 119 -17.36 10.05 -14.43
N ARG A 120 -16.92 9.27 -15.42
CA ARG A 120 -16.10 8.08 -15.17
C ARG A 120 -14.77 8.42 -14.50
N ARG A 121 -14.15 9.55 -14.82
CA ARG A 121 -12.95 10.03 -14.12
C ARG A 121 -13.24 10.37 -12.67
N ILE A 122 -14.36 11.05 -12.40
CA ILE A 122 -14.78 11.39 -11.03
C ILE A 122 -15.05 10.10 -10.23
N MET A 123 -15.82 9.17 -10.81
CA MET A 123 -16.12 7.88 -10.19
C MET A 123 -14.84 7.09 -9.91
N LEU A 124 -13.91 7.03 -10.87
CA LEU A 124 -12.65 6.30 -10.70
C LEU A 124 -11.76 6.94 -9.64
N ALA A 125 -11.68 8.28 -9.60
CA ALA A 125 -10.92 8.98 -8.58
C ALA A 125 -11.51 8.75 -7.17
N LEU A 126 -12.84 8.77 -7.03
CA LEU A 126 -13.52 8.50 -5.76
C LEU A 126 -13.50 7.00 -5.37
N LEU A 127 -13.28 6.09 -6.31
CA LEU A 127 -13.07 4.67 -6.03
C LEU A 127 -11.70 4.42 -5.40
N VAL A 128 -10.64 5.07 -5.90
CA VAL A 128 -9.26 4.88 -5.42
C VAL A 128 -9.15 4.83 -3.90
N PRO A 129 -9.64 5.82 -3.11
CA PRO A 129 -9.45 5.84 -1.66
C PRO A 129 -10.11 4.67 -0.90
N VAL A 130 -11.11 4.00 -1.48
CA VAL A 130 -11.84 2.87 -0.85
C VAL A 130 -11.39 1.50 -1.33
N LEU A 131 -10.43 1.44 -2.25
CA LEU A 131 -9.81 0.17 -2.64
C LEU A 131 -9.03 -0.44 -1.46
N PRO A 132 -8.87 -1.77 -1.41
CA PRO A 132 -8.34 -2.47 -0.23
C PRO A 132 -6.90 -2.08 0.14
N PHE A 133 -6.16 -1.45 -0.76
CA PHE A 133 -4.78 -0.97 -0.57
C PHE A 133 -4.68 0.53 -0.22
N SER A 134 -5.81 1.22 -0.03
CA SER A 134 -5.84 2.68 0.05
C SER A 134 -5.97 3.21 1.49
N ILE A 135 -6.99 4.01 1.82
CA ILE A 135 -7.06 4.72 3.11
C ILE A 135 -7.14 3.73 4.27
N SER A 136 -8.04 2.75 4.19
CA SER A 136 -8.20 1.75 5.27
C SER A 136 -6.89 0.99 5.50
N TYR A 137 -6.18 0.61 4.43
CA TYR A 137 -4.88 -0.04 4.54
C TYR A 137 -3.85 0.82 5.30
N ALA A 138 -3.74 2.09 4.90
CA ALA A 138 -2.79 3.04 5.49
C ALA A 138 -3.02 3.27 6.99
N LEU A 139 -4.29 3.31 7.41
CA LEU A 139 -4.66 3.64 8.78
C LEU A 139 -4.56 2.44 9.73
N TYR A 140 -5.03 1.26 9.32
CA TYR A 140 -5.00 0.06 10.17
C TYR A 140 -3.65 -0.63 10.17
N SER A 141 -2.79 -0.34 9.20
CA SER A 141 -1.53 -1.04 9.03
C SER A 141 -0.41 -0.12 8.59
N PRO A 142 0.03 0.87 9.39
CA PRO A 142 1.09 1.85 9.05
C PRO A 142 2.47 1.21 8.87
N HIS A 143 2.61 0.39 7.84
CA HIS A 143 3.82 -0.34 7.47
C HIS A 143 4.79 0.54 6.67
N PRO A 144 6.10 0.22 6.73
CA PRO A 144 7.10 0.83 5.84
C PRO A 144 6.82 0.65 4.34
N GLU A 145 6.08 -0.39 3.94
CA GLU A 145 5.76 -0.70 2.53
C GLU A 145 4.94 0.41 1.82
N HIS A 146 4.23 1.25 2.58
CA HIS A 146 3.53 2.44 2.05
C HIS A 146 4.45 3.40 1.30
N ALA A 147 5.69 3.57 1.79
CA ALA A 147 6.68 4.39 1.10
C ALA A 147 7.07 3.77 -0.25
N GLY A 148 7.15 2.43 -0.31
CA GLY A 148 7.36 1.69 -1.55
C GLY A 148 6.20 1.85 -2.52
N MET A 149 4.95 1.74 -2.03
CA MET A 149 3.75 1.93 -2.84
C MET A 149 3.70 3.34 -3.45
N ALA A 150 4.02 4.36 -2.65
CA ALA A 150 4.14 5.73 -3.16
C ALA A 150 5.24 5.86 -4.21
N ALA A 151 6.39 5.22 -4.00
CA ALA A 151 7.52 5.25 -4.94
C ALA A 151 7.17 4.59 -6.28
N VAL A 152 6.52 3.41 -6.28
CA VAL A 152 6.16 2.72 -7.53
C VAL A 152 5.05 3.45 -8.28
N LEU A 153 4.13 4.11 -7.57
CA LEU A 153 3.14 5.01 -8.16
C LEU A 153 3.78 6.23 -8.81
N ALA A 154 4.69 6.91 -8.12
CA ALA A 154 5.44 8.04 -8.67
C ALA A 154 6.27 7.61 -9.90
N PHE A 155 6.94 6.46 -9.82
CA PHE A 155 7.67 5.84 -10.93
C PHE A 155 6.75 5.57 -12.14
N SER A 156 5.59 4.97 -11.90
CA SER A 156 4.62 4.65 -12.95
C SER A 156 4.05 5.91 -13.61
N ILE A 157 3.73 6.94 -12.82
CA ILE A 157 3.31 8.25 -13.34
C ILE A 157 4.43 8.86 -14.18
N ALA A 158 5.68 8.83 -13.72
CA ALA A 158 6.83 9.35 -14.45
C ALA A 158 7.01 8.64 -15.81
N LEU A 159 6.83 7.32 -15.87
CA LEU A 159 6.87 6.55 -17.12
C LEU A 159 5.82 7.01 -18.14
N THR A 160 4.65 7.49 -17.70
CA THR A 160 3.66 8.07 -18.62
C THR A 160 4.07 9.42 -19.21
N ARG A 161 5.10 10.08 -18.65
CA ARG A 161 5.57 11.42 -19.05
C ARG A 161 6.86 11.36 -19.85
N VAL A 162 7.76 10.43 -19.53
CA VAL A 162 9.07 10.35 -20.19
C VAL A 162 9.00 9.62 -21.53
N ARG A 163 9.61 10.22 -22.56
CA ARG A 163 9.62 9.67 -23.93
C ARG A 163 10.97 9.10 -24.35
N SER A 164 12.08 9.66 -23.86
CA SER A 164 13.42 9.22 -24.25
C SER A 164 13.85 7.95 -23.50
N THR A 165 14.63 7.09 -24.16
CA THR A 165 15.23 5.89 -23.54
C THR A 165 16.10 6.27 -22.35
N ARG A 166 16.92 7.32 -22.47
CA ARG A 166 17.80 7.79 -21.38
C ARG A 166 16.99 8.19 -20.14
N SER A 167 15.91 8.95 -20.31
CA SER A 167 15.06 9.36 -19.20
C SER A 167 14.38 8.17 -18.52
N ARG A 168 13.93 7.17 -19.29
CA ARG A 168 13.35 5.93 -18.74
C ARG A 168 14.37 5.14 -17.92
N LEU A 169 15.60 5.03 -18.40
CA LEU A 169 16.69 4.37 -17.67
C LEU A 169 17.03 5.10 -16.37
N ILE A 170 17.14 6.43 -16.41
CA ILE A 170 17.42 7.25 -15.20
C ILE A 170 16.31 7.07 -14.18
N VAL A 171 15.04 7.23 -14.59
CA VAL A 171 13.89 7.09 -13.69
C VAL A 171 13.81 5.67 -13.09
N SER A 172 14.13 4.64 -13.88
CA SER A 172 14.19 3.25 -13.39
C SER A 172 15.33 3.03 -12.40
N ALA A 173 16.52 3.58 -12.66
CA ALA A 173 17.65 3.47 -11.76
C ALA A 173 17.40 4.22 -10.42
N VAL A 174 16.83 5.43 -10.48
CA VAL A 174 16.46 6.20 -9.28
C VAL A 174 15.44 5.43 -8.44
N TYR A 175 14.40 4.88 -9.07
CA TYR A 175 13.44 4.02 -8.38
C TYR A 175 14.13 2.80 -7.75
N GLY A 176 14.95 2.06 -8.50
CA GLY A 176 15.64 0.88 -8.00
C GLY A 176 16.57 1.16 -6.82
N ILE A 177 17.31 2.28 -6.84
CA ILE A 177 18.13 2.74 -5.71
C ILE A 177 17.24 3.03 -4.49
N GLY A 178 16.09 3.66 -4.69
CA GLY A 178 15.10 3.86 -3.62
C GLY A 178 14.61 2.54 -3.01
N MET A 179 14.34 1.54 -3.85
CA MET A 179 13.96 0.19 -3.39
C MET A 179 15.09 -0.50 -2.62
N ALA A 180 16.34 -0.36 -3.05
CA ALA A 180 17.51 -0.85 -2.32
C ALA A 180 17.61 -0.22 -0.92
N ALA A 181 17.39 1.08 -0.78
CA ALA A 181 17.37 1.75 0.52
C ALA A 181 16.20 1.27 1.39
N MET A 182 15.00 1.13 0.82
CA MET A 182 13.82 0.62 1.55
C MET A 182 13.98 -0.83 2.00
N ALA A 183 14.75 -1.65 1.29
CA ALA A 183 15.09 -3.01 1.72
C ALA A 183 15.80 -3.04 3.09
N LEU A 184 16.50 -1.96 3.46
CA LEU A 184 17.15 -1.84 4.77
C LEU A 184 16.16 -1.54 5.91
N ALA A 185 15.04 -0.88 5.59
CA ALA A 185 13.93 -0.67 6.52
C ALA A 185 13.05 -1.92 6.61
N HIS A 186 12.75 -2.55 5.48
CA HIS A 186 12.10 -3.84 5.41
C HIS A 186 12.42 -4.55 4.09
N GLU A 187 13.11 -5.66 4.19
CA GLU A 187 13.70 -6.42 3.08
C GLU A 187 12.69 -7.04 2.10
N ALA A 188 11.41 -7.17 2.50
CA ALA A 188 10.36 -7.71 1.65
C ALA A 188 9.79 -6.66 0.66
N ILE A 189 9.97 -5.36 0.93
CA ILE A 189 9.40 -4.27 0.12
C ILE A 189 9.76 -4.40 -1.37
N PRO A 190 11.03 -4.63 -1.76
CA PRO A 190 11.38 -4.77 -3.17
C PRO A 190 10.73 -5.95 -3.87
N LEU A 191 10.53 -7.06 -3.14
CA LEU A 191 9.91 -8.28 -3.68
C LEU A 191 8.41 -8.06 -3.88
N GLN A 192 7.77 -7.37 -2.93
CA GLN A 192 6.34 -7.08 -2.92
C GLN A 192 5.88 -6.19 -4.07
N LEU A 193 6.73 -5.24 -4.49
CA LEU A 193 6.37 -4.20 -5.46
C LEU A 193 7.07 -4.35 -6.82
N ALA A 194 7.80 -5.45 -7.00
CA ALA A 194 8.49 -5.76 -8.25
C ALA A 194 7.49 -5.91 -9.41
N LEU A 195 6.34 -6.53 -9.16
CA LEU A 195 5.31 -6.75 -10.17
C LEU A 195 4.78 -5.41 -10.70
N GLY A 196 4.44 -4.47 -9.81
CA GLY A 196 3.94 -3.15 -10.18
C GLY A 196 4.94 -2.38 -11.06
N ALA A 197 6.21 -2.38 -10.67
CA ALA A 197 7.28 -1.73 -11.44
C ALA A 197 7.44 -2.35 -12.84
N VAL A 198 7.47 -3.68 -12.95
CA VAL A 198 7.62 -4.37 -14.23
C VAL A 198 6.38 -4.19 -15.11
N LEU A 199 5.17 -4.28 -14.55
CA LEU A 199 3.94 -4.01 -15.27
C LEU A 199 3.92 -2.56 -15.80
N ALA A 200 4.35 -1.59 -15.00
CA ALA A 200 4.43 -0.20 -15.42
C ALA A 200 5.38 -0.03 -16.62
N ILE A 201 6.56 -0.66 -16.60
CA ILE A 201 7.51 -0.63 -17.71
C ILE A 201 6.91 -1.27 -18.96
N VAL A 202 6.34 -2.46 -18.83
CA VAL A 202 5.80 -3.23 -19.96
C VAL A 202 4.61 -2.51 -20.62
N VAL A 203 3.69 -1.97 -19.82
CA VAL A 203 2.39 -1.44 -20.28
C VAL A 203 2.44 0.06 -20.60
N LEU A 204 3.17 0.87 -19.81
CA LEU A 204 3.16 2.33 -19.95
C LEU A 204 4.28 2.84 -20.88
N SER A 205 5.35 2.06 -21.09
CA SER A 205 6.45 2.42 -22.00
C SER A 205 6.35 1.73 -23.37
N ARG A 206 5.21 1.89 -24.05
CA ARG A 206 4.91 1.16 -25.31
C ARG A 206 5.89 1.44 -26.44
N ASP A 207 6.39 2.67 -26.50
CA ASP A 207 7.32 3.11 -27.55
C ASP A 207 8.76 2.65 -27.29
N ALA A 208 9.04 1.92 -26.19
CA ALA A 208 10.38 1.44 -25.88
C ALA A 208 10.68 0.12 -26.57
N THR A 209 11.93 -0.05 -27.03
CA THR A 209 12.40 -1.32 -27.57
C THR A 209 12.41 -2.40 -26.48
N PRO A 210 12.29 -3.70 -26.82
CA PRO A 210 12.35 -4.78 -25.84
C PRO A 210 13.61 -4.74 -24.97
N VAL A 211 14.76 -4.42 -25.55
CA VAL A 211 16.03 -4.27 -24.84
C VAL A 211 15.97 -3.12 -23.82
N ALA A 212 15.38 -1.98 -24.19
CA ALA A 212 15.21 -0.87 -23.27
C ALA A 212 14.23 -1.22 -22.13
N GLN A 213 13.14 -1.95 -22.40
CA GLN A 213 12.21 -2.42 -21.37
C GLN A 213 12.90 -3.39 -20.40
N GLN A 214 13.71 -4.32 -20.92
CA GLN A 214 14.47 -5.25 -20.09
C GLN A 214 15.50 -4.52 -19.22
N ALA A 215 16.28 -3.59 -19.79
CA ALA A 215 17.24 -2.79 -19.05
C ALA A 215 16.56 -1.94 -17.96
N CYS A 216 15.43 -1.31 -18.26
CA CYS A 216 14.62 -0.60 -17.26
C CYS A 216 14.15 -1.54 -16.15
N SER A 217 13.70 -2.76 -16.48
CA SER A 217 13.23 -3.74 -15.50
C SER A 217 14.36 -4.19 -14.56
N VAL A 218 15.54 -4.45 -15.11
CA VAL A 218 16.74 -4.80 -14.32
C VAL A 218 17.15 -3.63 -13.42
N LEU A 219 17.17 -2.39 -13.93
CA LEU A 219 17.51 -1.21 -13.12
C LEU A 219 16.47 -0.91 -12.04
N ALA A 220 15.19 -1.16 -12.30
CA ALA A 220 14.10 -0.88 -11.38
C ALA A 220 14.01 -1.91 -10.24
N VAL A 221 14.24 -3.19 -10.52
CA VAL A 221 14.03 -4.28 -9.55
C VAL A 221 15.34 -4.86 -9.02
N GLY A 222 16.39 -4.89 -9.84
CA GLY A 222 17.68 -5.51 -9.55
C GLY A 222 18.33 -5.00 -8.25
N PRO A 223 18.52 -3.67 -8.07
CA PRO A 223 19.14 -3.15 -6.85
C PRO A 223 18.38 -3.56 -5.57
N GLY A 224 17.05 -3.51 -5.60
CA GLY A 224 16.21 -3.93 -4.47
C GLY A 224 16.31 -5.42 -4.16
N ILE A 225 16.32 -6.29 -5.17
CA ILE A 225 16.56 -7.74 -4.98
C ILE A 225 17.93 -7.97 -4.36
N VAL A 226 18.98 -7.33 -4.90
CA VAL A 226 20.35 -7.48 -4.39
C VAL A 226 20.41 -7.05 -2.92
N SER A 227 19.83 -5.91 -2.55
CA SER A 227 19.77 -5.47 -1.15
C SER A 227 19.00 -6.45 -0.27
N ALA A 228 17.86 -6.98 -0.71
CA ALA A 228 17.10 -7.97 0.05
C ALA A 228 17.89 -9.26 0.28
N LEU A 229 18.61 -9.74 -0.75
CA LEU A 229 19.50 -10.90 -0.64
C LEU A 229 20.68 -10.63 0.30
N LEU A 230 21.30 -9.45 0.22
CA LEU A 230 22.38 -9.05 1.13
C LEU A 230 21.90 -8.96 2.57
N VAL A 231 20.72 -8.38 2.83
CA VAL A 231 20.11 -8.37 4.17
C VAL A 231 19.86 -9.79 4.67
N GLY A 232 19.29 -10.67 3.85
CA GLY A 232 19.01 -12.04 4.25
C GLY A 232 20.25 -12.93 4.44
N GLY A 233 21.30 -12.69 3.66
CA GLY A 233 22.54 -13.48 3.64
C GLY A 233 23.63 -12.99 4.59
N LEU A 234 23.77 -11.67 4.75
CA LEU A 234 24.80 -11.04 5.58
C LEU A 234 24.26 -10.46 6.89
N GLY A 235 22.94 -10.43 7.08
CA GLY A 235 22.32 -10.01 8.33
C GLY A 235 22.75 -10.92 9.48
N HIS A 236 23.30 -10.31 10.53
CA HIS A 236 23.62 -10.98 11.78
C HIS A 236 22.33 -11.56 12.38
N ARG A 237 22.48 -12.73 12.98
CA ARG A 237 21.41 -13.46 13.67
C ARG A 237 21.82 -13.66 15.13
N ASN A 238 20.84 -14.00 15.96
CA ASN A 238 20.98 -14.17 17.41
C ASN A 238 21.34 -12.86 18.13
N LEU A 239 20.78 -11.75 17.65
CA LEU A 239 20.94 -10.43 18.26
C LEU A 239 19.74 -10.08 19.15
N GLY A 240 18.70 -10.92 19.23
CA GLY A 240 17.46 -10.61 19.95
C GLY A 240 17.67 -10.22 21.42
N SER A 241 18.57 -10.91 22.14
CA SER A 241 18.89 -10.56 23.53
C SER A 241 19.63 -9.23 23.66
N GLN A 242 20.55 -8.94 22.74
CA GLN A 242 21.29 -7.67 22.71
C GLN A 242 20.37 -6.51 22.35
N LEU A 243 19.52 -6.69 21.33
CA LEU A 243 18.51 -5.71 20.92
C LEU A 243 17.51 -5.43 22.04
N CYS A 244 17.11 -6.47 22.79
CA CYS A 244 16.22 -6.32 23.95
C CYS A 244 16.78 -5.33 24.98
N THR A 245 18.10 -5.32 25.23
CA THR A 245 18.72 -4.39 26.20
C THR A 245 18.56 -2.90 25.82
N GLN A 246 18.27 -2.61 24.55
CA GLN A 246 18.11 -1.24 24.04
C GLN A 246 16.64 -0.81 23.91
N VAL A 247 15.69 -1.71 24.15
CA VAL A 247 14.27 -1.37 24.08
C VAL A 247 13.88 -0.62 25.36
N PRO A 248 13.32 0.60 25.29
CA PRO A 248 12.93 1.33 26.49
C PRO A 248 11.62 0.80 27.07
N HIS A 249 11.50 0.82 28.40
CA HIS A 249 10.24 0.54 29.10
C HIS A 249 9.23 1.67 28.90
N ARG A 250 7.97 1.30 28.70
CA ARG A 250 6.82 2.21 28.66
C ARG A 250 5.53 1.39 28.62
N MET A 251 4.60 1.69 29.50
CA MET A 251 3.25 1.15 29.40
C MET A 251 2.55 1.73 28.16
N LEU A 252 2.17 0.84 27.24
CA LEU A 252 1.35 1.16 26.08
C LEU A 252 0.04 0.39 26.14
N GLU A 253 -1.00 0.95 25.54
CA GLU A 253 -2.26 0.23 25.35
C GLU A 253 -2.03 -0.99 24.45
N ASN A 254 -2.62 -2.11 24.85
CA ASN A 254 -2.50 -3.39 24.17
C ASN A 254 -3.88 -4.06 24.11
N PRO A 255 -4.70 -3.77 23.10
CA PRO A 255 -6.05 -4.33 23.01
C PRO A 255 -6.05 -5.84 22.66
N TYR A 256 -4.97 -6.38 22.09
CA TYR A 256 -4.95 -7.73 21.51
C TYR A 256 -5.36 -8.87 22.47
N PRO A 257 -4.92 -8.91 23.75
CA PRO A 257 -5.29 -9.97 24.67
C PRO A 257 -6.78 -9.98 25.00
N VAL A 258 -7.42 -8.81 25.03
CA VAL A 258 -8.82 -8.65 25.46
C VAL A 258 -9.79 -8.70 24.28
N THR A 259 -9.33 -8.50 23.05
CA THR A 259 -10.15 -8.56 21.83
C THR A 259 -10.32 -9.97 21.25
N ALA A 260 -9.76 -11.00 21.88
CA ALA A 260 -9.92 -12.39 21.43
C ALA A 260 -11.37 -12.88 21.46
N THR A 261 -12.25 -12.22 22.21
CA THR A 261 -13.69 -12.52 22.24
C THR A 261 -14.52 -11.26 21.98
N PRO A 262 -15.71 -11.37 21.35
CA PRO A 262 -16.60 -10.23 21.13
C PRO A 262 -16.96 -9.49 22.42
N ARG A 263 -17.18 -10.23 23.52
CA ARG A 263 -17.49 -9.65 24.84
C ARG A 263 -16.32 -8.85 25.41
N GLY A 264 -15.09 -9.37 25.28
CA GLY A 264 -13.89 -8.66 25.72
C GLY A 264 -13.65 -7.38 24.92
N ALA A 265 -13.83 -7.44 23.58
CA ALA A 265 -13.73 -6.27 22.72
C ALA A 265 -14.75 -5.18 23.10
N VAL A 266 -16.01 -5.55 23.31
CA VAL A 266 -17.04 -4.59 23.77
C VAL A 266 -16.71 -4.02 25.15
N SER A 267 -16.23 -4.86 26.09
CA SER A 267 -15.89 -4.40 27.44
C SER A 267 -14.69 -3.45 27.45
N TYR A 268 -13.70 -3.67 26.60
CA TYR A 268 -12.57 -2.76 26.39
C TYR A 268 -13.05 -1.41 25.80
N LEU A 269 -13.89 -1.45 24.75
CA LEU A 269 -14.46 -0.24 24.13
C LEU A 269 -15.30 0.62 25.07
N LEU A 270 -16.00 0.00 26.02
CA LEU A 270 -16.79 0.70 27.05
C LEU A 270 -15.93 1.22 28.21
N GLY A 271 -14.61 0.98 28.20
CA GLY A 271 -13.71 1.37 29.28
C GLY A 271 -13.86 0.52 30.55
N HIS A 272 -14.54 -0.63 30.49
CA HIS A 272 -14.67 -1.54 31.63
C HIS A 272 -13.39 -2.35 31.90
N ILE A 273 -12.50 -2.46 30.91
CA ILE A 273 -11.23 -3.17 31.00
C ILE A 273 -10.13 -2.22 30.51
N ASP A 274 -9.15 -1.91 31.37
CA ASP A 274 -7.89 -1.30 30.94
C ASP A 274 -6.92 -2.42 30.56
N SER A 275 -6.35 -2.35 29.35
CA SER A 275 -5.43 -3.36 28.84
C SER A 275 -4.16 -2.69 28.35
N ARG A 276 -3.10 -2.80 29.15
CA ARG A 276 -1.79 -2.22 28.88
C ARG A 276 -0.72 -3.27 29.03
N SER A 277 0.36 -3.12 28.29
CA SER A 277 1.55 -3.96 28.41
C SER A 277 2.78 -3.08 28.41
N ASP A 278 3.81 -3.51 29.14
CA ASP A 278 5.10 -2.85 29.04
C ASP A 278 5.71 -3.14 27.66
N TYR A 279 6.11 -2.08 26.97
CA TYR A 279 6.63 -2.15 25.61
C TYR A 279 7.90 -2.98 25.51
N HIS A 280 8.81 -2.87 26.47
CA HIS A 280 10.05 -3.66 26.48
C HIS A 280 9.72 -5.14 26.60
N ASP A 281 8.93 -5.52 27.61
CA ASP A 281 8.56 -6.93 27.84
C ASP A 281 7.84 -7.54 26.64
N TRP A 282 6.92 -6.78 26.04
CA TRP A 282 6.18 -7.22 24.85
C TRP A 282 7.13 -7.41 23.66
N MET A 283 8.02 -6.45 23.40
CA MET A 283 8.98 -6.52 22.28
C MET A 283 9.97 -7.66 22.44
N CYS A 284 10.53 -7.84 23.63
CA CYS A 284 11.51 -8.88 23.91
C CYS A 284 10.89 -10.29 23.85
N ARG A 285 9.60 -10.42 24.18
CA ARG A 285 8.89 -11.70 24.06
C ARG A 285 8.48 -12.02 22.62
N TYR A 286 7.96 -11.03 21.88
CA TYR A 286 7.25 -11.29 20.63
C TYR A 286 7.95 -10.81 19.36
N ALA A 287 8.67 -9.69 19.41
CA ALA A 287 9.22 -9.05 18.22
C ALA A 287 10.69 -9.43 17.97
N THR A 288 11.53 -9.39 19.02
CA THR A 288 12.96 -9.66 18.86
C THR A 288 13.27 -11.09 18.40
N PRO A 289 12.53 -12.15 18.80
CA PRO A 289 12.77 -13.49 18.27
C PRO A 289 12.50 -13.60 16.77
N LEU A 290 11.52 -12.84 16.25
CA LEU A 290 11.19 -12.83 14.82
C LEU A 290 12.28 -12.18 13.95
N LEU A 291 13.12 -11.32 14.53
CA LEU A 291 14.26 -10.72 13.83
C LEU A 291 15.40 -11.72 13.62
N ASP A 292 15.51 -12.72 14.49
CA ASP A 292 16.53 -13.77 14.42
C ASP A 292 16.14 -14.96 13.52
N ASN A 293 14.87 -15.03 13.10
CA ASN A 293 14.36 -16.11 12.26
C ASN A 293 15.12 -16.21 10.93
N SER A 294 15.60 -17.43 10.64
CA SER A 294 16.08 -17.77 9.31
C SER A 294 14.91 -17.92 8.32
N PHE A 295 15.22 -18.03 7.03
CA PHE A 295 14.22 -18.41 6.02
C PHE A 295 13.52 -19.72 6.37
N ALA A 296 14.28 -20.73 6.85
CA ALA A 296 13.73 -22.02 7.24
C ALA A 296 12.79 -21.90 8.45
N ASP A 297 13.11 -21.02 9.40
CA ASP A 297 12.22 -20.75 10.55
C ASP A 297 10.95 -20.04 10.12
N GLY A 298 11.03 -19.12 9.15
CA GLY A 298 9.86 -18.50 8.53
C GLY A 298 8.95 -19.51 7.83
N VAL A 299 9.53 -20.43 7.05
CA VAL A 299 8.78 -21.53 6.43
C VAL A 299 8.14 -22.42 7.49
N ARG A 300 8.89 -22.79 8.53
CA ARG A 300 8.37 -23.58 9.64
C ARG A 300 7.23 -22.85 10.36
N PHE A 301 7.34 -21.54 10.55
CA PHE A 301 6.29 -20.73 11.17
C PHE A 301 5.00 -20.77 10.34
N VAL A 302 5.10 -20.56 9.02
CA VAL A 302 3.94 -20.64 8.11
C VAL A 302 3.33 -22.06 8.10
N THR A 303 4.14 -23.12 8.12
CA THR A 303 3.59 -24.48 8.15
C THR A 303 2.88 -24.81 9.47
N HIS A 304 3.40 -24.33 10.60
CA HIS A 304 2.76 -24.52 11.92
C HIS A 304 1.44 -23.74 12.04
N PHE A 305 1.33 -22.62 11.34
CA PHE A 305 0.13 -21.81 11.31
C PHE A 305 -1.08 -22.56 10.70
N GLY A 306 -0.80 -23.48 9.77
CA GLY A 306 -1.78 -24.46 9.27
C GLY A 306 -2.50 -24.04 7.98
N PHE A 307 -2.92 -25.03 7.20
CA PHE A 307 -3.46 -24.82 5.86
C PHE A 307 -4.81 -24.07 5.82
N VAL A 308 -5.73 -24.40 6.74
CA VAL A 308 -7.09 -23.83 6.75
C VAL A 308 -7.10 -22.30 6.90
N PRO A 309 -6.43 -21.69 7.90
CA PRO A 309 -6.43 -20.23 8.02
C PRO A 309 -5.70 -19.55 6.85
N LEU A 310 -4.60 -20.14 6.35
CA LEU A 310 -3.89 -19.63 5.16
C LEU A 310 -4.78 -19.66 3.91
N LEU A 311 -5.54 -20.74 3.69
CA LEU A 311 -6.48 -20.85 2.58
C LEU A 311 -7.60 -19.79 2.69
N GLY A 312 -8.15 -19.58 3.88
CA GLY A 312 -9.14 -18.51 4.12
C GLY A 312 -8.59 -17.13 3.78
N SER A 313 -7.38 -16.83 4.25
CA SER A 313 -6.65 -15.59 3.98
C SER A 313 -6.34 -15.41 2.48
N PHE A 314 -5.99 -16.50 1.79
CA PHE A 314 -5.78 -16.53 0.34
C PHE A 314 -7.06 -16.18 -0.42
N VAL A 315 -8.16 -16.87 -0.11
CA VAL A 315 -9.45 -16.70 -0.79
C VAL A 315 -9.96 -15.28 -0.61
N LEU A 316 -9.88 -14.73 0.62
CA LEU A 316 -10.25 -13.34 0.88
C LEU A 316 -9.41 -12.37 0.05
N GLY A 317 -8.09 -12.57 0.00
CA GLY A 317 -7.18 -11.79 -0.83
C GLY A 317 -7.52 -11.84 -2.32
N LEU A 318 -7.82 -13.04 -2.84
CA LEU A 318 -8.23 -13.23 -4.22
C LEU A 318 -9.56 -12.53 -4.53
N LEU A 319 -10.52 -12.54 -3.59
CA LEU A 319 -11.77 -11.81 -3.71
C LEU A 319 -11.54 -10.29 -3.79
N PHE A 320 -10.61 -9.75 -2.99
CA PHE A 320 -10.20 -8.34 -3.11
C PHE A 320 -9.58 -8.02 -4.47
N PHE A 321 -8.74 -8.91 -5.00
CA PHE A 321 -8.16 -8.75 -6.33
C PHE A 321 -9.22 -8.72 -7.44
N VAL A 322 -10.09 -9.73 -7.47
CA VAL A 322 -11.15 -9.87 -8.47
C VAL A 322 -12.15 -8.72 -8.36
N GLY A 323 -12.58 -8.40 -7.13
CA GLY A 323 -13.50 -7.30 -6.85
C GLY A 323 -12.96 -5.95 -7.29
N SER A 324 -11.71 -5.64 -6.93
CA SER A 324 -11.05 -4.37 -7.32
C SER A 324 -10.90 -4.26 -8.83
N THR A 325 -10.44 -5.31 -9.49
CA THR A 325 -10.30 -5.35 -10.95
C THR A 325 -11.66 -5.17 -11.64
N TRP A 326 -12.71 -5.82 -11.13
CA TRP A 326 -14.07 -5.67 -11.63
C TRP A 326 -14.58 -4.23 -11.42
N MET A 327 -14.41 -3.63 -10.25
CA MET A 327 -14.83 -2.25 -9.98
C MET A 327 -14.12 -1.26 -10.92
N ILE A 328 -12.80 -1.37 -11.06
CA ILE A 328 -12.01 -0.52 -11.96
C ILE A 328 -12.51 -0.68 -13.40
N ARG A 329 -12.71 -1.91 -13.88
CA ARG A 329 -13.27 -2.18 -15.21
C ARG A 329 -14.63 -1.50 -15.41
N ASN A 330 -15.55 -1.63 -14.45
CA ASN A 330 -16.91 -1.09 -14.60
C ASN A 330 -16.93 0.43 -14.63
N TYR A 331 -16.16 1.08 -13.74
CA TYR A 331 -16.17 2.53 -13.60
C TYR A 331 -15.28 3.22 -14.64
N SER A 332 -14.16 2.61 -15.04
CA SER A 332 -13.38 3.09 -16.19
C SER A 332 -14.05 2.80 -17.54
N GLY A 333 -14.85 1.74 -17.65
CA GLY A 333 -15.39 1.26 -18.94
C GLY A 333 -14.37 0.51 -19.80
N VAL A 334 -13.08 0.56 -19.45
CA VAL A 334 -12.01 -0.08 -20.21
C VAL A 334 -11.99 -1.57 -19.89
N PRO A 335 -12.09 -2.48 -20.86
CA PRO A 335 -12.08 -3.92 -20.58
C PRO A 335 -10.69 -4.37 -20.11
N PHE A 336 -10.64 -5.20 -19.05
CA PHE A 336 -9.38 -5.75 -18.52
C PHE A 336 -8.62 -6.59 -19.57
N GLY A 337 -9.33 -7.22 -20.50
CA GLY A 337 -8.71 -7.91 -21.64
C GLY A 337 -7.88 -6.99 -22.54
N ALA A 338 -8.19 -5.68 -22.61
CA ALA A 338 -7.35 -4.73 -23.34
C ALA A 338 -6.01 -4.51 -22.62
N PHE A 339 -6.02 -4.43 -21.30
CA PHE A 339 -4.82 -4.36 -20.48
C PHE A 339 -3.97 -5.63 -20.63
N LEU A 340 -4.58 -6.82 -20.55
CA LEU A 340 -3.87 -8.10 -20.73
C LEU A 340 -3.24 -8.25 -22.12
N ARG A 341 -3.85 -7.68 -23.17
CA ARG A 341 -3.26 -7.69 -24.52
C ARG A 341 -1.94 -6.95 -24.61
N GLU A 342 -1.72 -5.90 -23.81
CA GLU A 342 -0.43 -5.19 -23.77
C GLU A 342 0.69 -6.02 -23.15
N ILE A 343 0.31 -6.99 -22.30
CA ILE A 343 1.24 -7.89 -21.61
C ILE A 343 1.50 -9.15 -22.47
N ARG A 344 0.56 -9.51 -23.34
CA ARG A 344 0.64 -10.70 -24.18
C ARG A 344 1.89 -10.64 -25.08
N GLY A 345 2.72 -11.68 -25.02
CA GLY A 345 4.02 -11.75 -25.71
C GLY A 345 5.21 -11.20 -24.91
N LYS A 346 4.97 -10.59 -23.75
CA LYS A 346 6.01 -10.07 -22.83
C LYS A 346 5.88 -10.65 -21.42
N LEU A 347 5.32 -11.85 -21.30
CA LEU A 347 4.93 -12.46 -20.01
C LEU A 347 6.10 -12.85 -19.12
N VAL A 348 7.30 -13.07 -19.69
CA VAL A 348 8.47 -13.54 -18.92
C VAL A 348 8.79 -12.61 -17.76
N SER A 349 8.94 -11.30 -18.00
CA SER A 349 9.31 -10.36 -16.93
C SER A 349 8.21 -10.20 -15.86
N PRO A 350 6.92 -10.00 -16.19
CA PRO A 350 5.85 -9.96 -15.20
C PRO A 350 5.71 -11.26 -14.39
N VAL A 351 5.88 -12.43 -15.02
CA VAL A 351 5.82 -13.72 -14.30
C VAL A 351 6.99 -13.87 -13.34
N LEU A 352 8.20 -13.54 -13.76
CA LEU A 352 9.37 -13.54 -12.88
C LEU A 352 9.21 -12.54 -11.73
N ALA A 353 8.66 -11.35 -12.00
CA ALA A 353 8.39 -10.36 -10.96
C ALA A 353 7.32 -10.84 -9.96
N LEU A 354 6.24 -11.47 -10.44
CA LEU A 354 5.24 -12.10 -9.58
C LEU A 354 5.84 -13.25 -8.76
N ALA A 355 6.77 -14.03 -9.33
CA ALA A 355 7.43 -15.12 -8.62
C ALA A 355 8.25 -14.64 -7.41
N LEU A 356 8.66 -13.37 -7.36
CA LEU A 356 9.31 -12.78 -6.18
C LEU A 356 8.38 -12.67 -4.97
N MET A 357 7.06 -12.80 -5.15
CA MET A 357 6.11 -12.94 -4.05
C MET A 357 6.21 -14.30 -3.35
N VAL A 358 6.72 -15.34 -4.03
CA VAL A 358 6.73 -16.71 -3.48
C VAL A 358 7.49 -16.78 -2.14
N PRO A 359 8.72 -16.25 -2.01
CA PRO A 359 9.41 -16.19 -0.71
C PRO A 359 8.60 -15.47 0.38
N VAL A 360 7.84 -14.43 0.02
CA VAL A 360 7.02 -13.65 0.95
C VAL A 360 5.83 -14.48 1.46
N PHE A 361 5.14 -15.21 0.58
CA PHE A 361 4.09 -16.16 0.97
C PHE A 361 4.62 -17.33 1.79
N MET A 362 5.83 -17.81 1.48
CA MET A 362 6.47 -18.92 2.18
C MET A 362 6.90 -18.58 3.61
N THR A 363 7.14 -17.30 3.92
CA THR A 363 7.75 -16.88 5.19
C THR A 363 6.87 -15.97 6.04
N GLY A 364 5.66 -15.61 5.56
CA GLY A 364 4.70 -14.78 6.29
C GLY A 364 3.28 -15.32 6.21
N VAL A 365 2.50 -15.11 7.28
CA VAL A 365 1.12 -15.59 7.42
C VAL A 365 0.06 -14.60 6.93
N ASP A 366 0.46 -13.37 6.59
CA ASP A 366 -0.45 -12.29 6.15
C ASP A 366 -0.83 -12.43 4.65
N TRP A 367 -1.38 -13.58 4.24
CA TRP A 367 -1.64 -13.87 2.84
C TRP A 367 -2.66 -12.92 2.19
N THR A 368 -3.67 -12.45 2.94
CA THR A 368 -4.58 -11.40 2.47
C THR A 368 -3.82 -10.11 2.14
N ARG A 369 -2.84 -9.72 2.98
CA ARG A 369 -2.00 -8.54 2.73
C ARG A 369 -1.18 -8.66 1.45
N TRP A 370 -0.57 -9.82 1.23
CA TRP A 370 0.18 -10.08 -0.01
C TRP A 370 -0.68 -9.97 -1.25
N TRP A 371 -1.94 -10.41 -1.19
CA TRP A 371 -2.91 -10.19 -2.24
C TRP A 371 -3.34 -8.72 -2.39
N VAL A 372 -3.44 -7.96 -1.30
CA VAL A 372 -3.71 -6.52 -1.37
C VAL A 372 -2.58 -5.77 -2.11
N LEU A 373 -1.33 -6.13 -1.86
CA LEU A 373 -0.18 -5.56 -2.58
C LEU A 373 -0.16 -5.96 -4.08
N ILE A 374 -0.43 -7.23 -4.41
CA ILE A 374 -0.62 -7.66 -5.81
C ILE A 374 -1.77 -6.88 -6.47
N THR A 375 -2.86 -6.68 -5.73
CA THR A 375 -4.02 -5.90 -6.20
C THR A 375 -3.64 -4.47 -6.48
N PHE A 376 -2.85 -3.84 -5.60
CA PHE A 376 -2.31 -2.50 -5.80
C PHE A 376 -1.45 -2.43 -7.08
N ASP A 377 -0.46 -3.32 -7.22
CA ASP A 377 0.47 -3.37 -8.35
C ASP A 377 -0.25 -3.43 -9.70
N VAL A 378 -1.27 -4.30 -9.81
CA VAL A 378 -2.07 -4.44 -11.02
C VAL A 378 -3.02 -3.26 -11.21
N SER A 379 -3.76 -2.89 -10.16
CA SER A 379 -4.80 -1.85 -10.22
C SER A 379 -4.23 -0.49 -10.59
N MET A 380 -3.08 -0.15 -10.03
CA MET A 380 -2.40 1.11 -10.30
C MET A 380 -2.04 1.25 -11.79
N VAL A 381 -1.34 0.26 -12.35
CA VAL A 381 -0.94 0.29 -13.76
C VAL A 381 -2.18 0.23 -14.66
N TYR A 382 -3.20 -0.56 -14.29
CA TYR A 382 -4.44 -0.66 -15.05
C TYR A 382 -5.22 0.66 -15.09
N ILE A 383 -5.31 1.39 -13.97
CA ILE A 383 -5.93 2.72 -13.92
C ILE A 383 -5.12 3.71 -14.78
N LEU A 384 -3.79 3.74 -14.64
CA LEU A 384 -2.93 4.62 -15.46
C LEU A 384 -3.05 4.30 -16.96
N PHE A 385 -3.14 3.01 -17.31
CA PHE A 385 -3.43 2.56 -18.67
C PHE A 385 -4.80 3.03 -19.16
N ALA A 386 -5.83 2.95 -18.31
CA ALA A 386 -7.19 3.35 -18.63
C ALA A 386 -7.36 4.87 -18.82
N MET A 387 -6.48 5.69 -18.24
CA MET A 387 -6.59 7.15 -18.28
C MET A 387 -6.49 7.78 -19.68
N ASP A 388 -5.87 7.10 -20.64
CA ASP A 388 -5.70 7.54 -22.03
C ASP A 388 -6.68 6.87 -23.00
N ARG A 389 -7.69 6.16 -22.47
CA ARG A 389 -8.65 5.37 -23.25
C ARG A 389 -9.93 6.18 -23.49
N LYS A 390 -10.49 6.08 -24.70
CA LYS A 390 -11.71 6.80 -25.10
C LYS A 390 -12.94 6.35 -24.31
N GLU A 391 -12.94 5.09 -23.88
CA GLU A 391 -13.97 4.48 -23.05
C GLU A 391 -14.20 5.27 -21.73
N LEU A 392 -13.18 5.99 -21.25
CA LEU A 392 -13.25 6.84 -20.06
C LEU A 392 -14.02 8.16 -20.29
N GLU A 393 -14.23 8.54 -21.55
CA GLU A 393 -14.96 9.74 -21.95
C GLU A 393 -16.45 9.48 -22.14
N GLU A 394 -16.85 8.20 -22.20
CA GLU A 394 -18.24 7.79 -22.36
C GLU A 394 -19.07 8.02 -21.09
N ALA A 395 -20.32 8.46 -21.27
CA ALA A 395 -21.24 8.65 -20.16
C ALA A 395 -21.60 7.30 -19.49
N PRO A 396 -21.54 7.19 -18.15
CA PRO A 396 -21.96 5.98 -17.47
C PRO A 396 -23.49 5.89 -17.42
N SER A 397 -24.02 4.66 -17.40
CA SER A 397 -25.46 4.41 -17.23
C SER A 397 -25.91 4.82 -15.81
N ARG A 398 -27.20 5.16 -15.64
CA ARG A 398 -27.78 5.46 -14.32
C ARG A 398 -27.57 4.33 -13.31
N ARG A 399 -27.70 3.08 -13.77
CA ARG A 399 -27.46 1.89 -12.95
C ARG A 399 -26.02 1.83 -12.44
N ASN A 400 -25.04 2.11 -13.30
CA ASN A 400 -23.63 2.10 -12.92
C ASN A 400 -23.33 3.16 -11.85
N VAL A 401 -23.94 4.34 -11.98
CA VAL A 401 -23.79 5.42 -11.01
C VAL A 401 -24.42 5.06 -9.65
N LEU A 402 -25.58 4.41 -9.63
CA LEU A 402 -26.21 3.94 -8.39
C LEU A 402 -25.35 2.86 -7.70
N VAL A 403 -24.92 1.86 -8.46
CA VAL A 403 -24.06 0.78 -7.98
C VAL A 403 -22.74 1.31 -7.44
N PHE A 404 -22.18 2.34 -8.10
CA PHE A 404 -21.00 3.06 -7.63
C PHE A 404 -21.18 3.63 -6.23
N VAL A 405 -22.25 4.39 -5.99
CA VAL A 405 -22.49 5.01 -4.68
C VAL A 405 -22.64 3.94 -3.60
N CYS A 406 -23.42 2.88 -3.86
CA CYS A 406 -23.57 1.78 -2.91
C CYS A 406 -22.24 1.11 -2.56
N ILE A 407 -21.39 0.86 -3.57
CA ILE A 407 -20.08 0.24 -3.39
C ILE A 407 -19.14 1.15 -2.61
N VAL A 408 -19.06 2.44 -2.96
CA VAL A 408 -18.18 3.38 -2.26
C VAL A 408 -18.60 3.52 -0.80
N ILE A 409 -19.89 3.60 -0.51
CA ILE A 409 -20.39 3.65 0.88
C ILE A 409 -20.04 2.35 1.61
N ALA A 410 -20.31 1.18 1.01
CA ALA A 410 -20.01 -0.10 1.64
C ALA A 410 -18.52 -0.25 1.95
N LEU A 411 -17.64 0.03 0.99
CA LEU A 411 -16.20 -0.08 1.16
C LEU A 411 -15.61 1.02 2.04
N ALA A 412 -16.25 2.19 2.12
CA ALA A 412 -15.84 3.23 3.05
C ALA A 412 -16.09 2.82 4.50
N VAL A 413 -17.13 2.03 4.79
CA VAL A 413 -17.47 1.60 6.17
C VAL A 413 -16.76 0.31 6.56
N ILE A 414 -16.55 -0.61 5.62
CA ILE A 414 -15.87 -1.88 5.88
C ILE A 414 -14.37 -1.61 6.06
N PRO A 415 -13.76 -1.95 7.23
CA PRO A 415 -12.35 -1.75 7.45
C PRO A 415 -11.54 -2.82 6.71
N THR A 416 -11.45 -2.72 5.38
CA THR A 416 -10.73 -3.70 4.55
C THR A 416 -9.26 -3.81 4.96
N GLY A 417 -8.67 -2.74 5.52
CA GLY A 417 -7.34 -2.75 6.12
C GLY A 417 -7.22 -3.55 7.42
N ALA A 418 -8.31 -3.73 8.18
CA ALA A 418 -8.30 -4.65 9.33
C ALA A 418 -8.46 -6.12 8.90
N ALA A 419 -9.05 -6.36 7.72
CA ALA A 419 -9.27 -7.70 7.18
C ALA A 419 -7.96 -8.44 6.82
N LEU A 420 -6.82 -7.75 6.81
CA LEU A 420 -5.49 -8.31 6.60
C LEU A 420 -5.11 -9.37 7.63
N HIS A 421 -5.76 -9.34 8.81
CA HIS A 421 -5.55 -10.28 9.91
C HIS A 421 -6.64 -11.37 10.00
N VAL A 422 -7.58 -11.43 9.06
CA VAL A 422 -8.60 -12.49 9.03
C VAL A 422 -7.92 -13.82 8.71
N GLY A 423 -7.92 -14.71 9.71
CA GLY A 423 -7.16 -15.95 9.65
C GLY A 423 -5.65 -15.75 9.84
N GLY A 424 -5.17 -14.58 10.27
CA GLY A 424 -3.80 -14.38 10.79
C GLY A 424 -3.75 -14.69 12.29
N SER A 425 -2.56 -14.74 12.88
CA SER A 425 -2.42 -14.96 14.32
C SER A 425 -3.20 -13.89 15.07
N ASN A 426 -4.29 -14.27 15.75
CA ASN A 426 -4.66 -13.55 16.95
C ASN A 426 -3.40 -13.61 17.83
N PHE A 427 -2.73 -12.48 18.09
CA PHE A 427 -1.55 -12.41 18.96
C PHE A 427 -1.82 -12.94 20.38
N SER A 428 -3.06 -13.35 20.69
CA SER A 428 -3.41 -14.16 21.85
C SER A 428 -2.90 -15.62 21.78
N GLN A 429 -2.35 -16.09 20.65
CA GLN A 429 -1.77 -17.44 20.48
C GLN A 429 -0.26 -17.45 20.25
N LEU A 430 0.39 -16.27 20.23
CA LEU A 430 1.83 -16.14 20.43
C LEU A 430 2.06 -15.80 21.90
#